data_AF-A0A845CD43-F1
#
_entry.id   AF-A0A845CD43-F1
#
_cell.length_a   1.000
_cell.length_b   1.000
_cell.length_c   1.000
_cell.angle_alpha   90.00
_cell.angle_beta   90.00
_cell.angle_gamma   90.00
#
_symmetry.space_group_name_H-M   'P 1'
#
loop_
_entity.id
_entity.type
_entity.pdbx_description
1 polymer ?
#
loop_
_entity_poly.entity_id
_entity_poly.type
_entity_poly.pdbx_seq_one_letter_code
_entity_poly.pdbx_strand_id
1 'polypeptide(L)'
;MLEKKSSAFTTYCRGYENVLSNLVEVAPAYDPESGFSRSLFRKYRAVWDTGATHSAITSQVVRDFALRATGMAVVYDATTTQNVHTYSVNILLPNHVEFSDWEVAEAGGLVGDEDILIGMDIIGTGDFAVSNKERTVFTFRYPSQEEISFSRQT
;
A
#
# COMPACT_ATOMS: atom_id res chain seq x y z
N MET A 1 3.31 -27.66 -1.09
CA MET A 1 2.84 -26.26 -1.05
C MET A 1 2.16 -25.98 -2.38
N LEU A 2 0.92 -25.46 -2.41
CA LEU A 2 0.38 -24.92 -3.66
C LEU A 2 1.20 -23.67 -4.00
N GLU A 3 1.79 -23.62 -5.20
CA GLU A 3 2.36 -22.39 -5.73
C GLU A 3 1.25 -21.34 -5.85
N LYS A 4 1.37 -20.26 -5.07
CA LYS A 4 0.50 -19.10 -5.22
C LYS A 4 0.87 -18.45 -6.56
N LYS A 5 -0.07 -18.42 -7.51
CA LYS A 5 0.13 -17.74 -8.80
C LYS A 5 0.51 -16.29 -8.53
N SER A 6 1.67 -15.85 -9.03
CA SER A 6 2.13 -14.47 -8.83
C SER A 6 1.29 -13.48 -9.65
N SER A 7 1.06 -12.31 -9.06
CA SER A 7 0.46 -11.14 -9.71
C SER A 7 1.43 -9.98 -9.63
N ALA A 8 1.40 -9.11 -10.63
CA ALA A 8 2.31 -7.98 -10.71
C ALA A 8 1.68 -6.82 -11.46
N PHE A 9 2.15 -5.61 -11.21
CA PHE A 9 1.83 -4.45 -12.02
C PHE A 9 3.07 -3.63 -12.31
N THR A 10 3.01 -2.86 -13.39
CA THR A 10 4.02 -1.86 -13.74
C THR A 10 3.33 -0.53 -14.02
N THR A 11 3.85 0.53 -13.41
CA THR A 11 3.39 1.90 -13.63
C THR A 11 4.45 2.66 -14.41
N TYR A 12 4.04 3.22 -15.55
CA TYR A 12 4.87 4.04 -16.41
C TYR A 12 4.52 5.52 -16.20
N CYS A 13 5.40 6.29 -15.58
CA CYS A 13 5.20 7.71 -15.39
C CYS A 13 5.42 8.49 -16.70
N ARG A 14 4.96 9.74 -16.77
CA ARG A 14 5.12 10.58 -17.97
C ARG A 14 6.55 11.08 -18.14
N GLY A 15 7.26 11.29 -17.04
CA GLY A 15 8.65 11.70 -17.00
C GLY A 15 9.36 11.14 -15.77
N TYR A 16 10.33 11.89 -15.25
CA TYR A 16 10.97 11.59 -13.98
C TYR A 16 10.12 12.13 -12.82
N GLU A 17 9.76 11.26 -11.89
CA GLU A 17 8.91 11.60 -10.75
C GLU A 17 9.69 11.51 -9.44
N ASN A 18 9.42 12.44 -8.51
CA ASN A 18 9.96 12.38 -7.15
C ASN A 18 9.04 11.63 -6.18
N VAL A 19 7.84 11.25 -6.63
CA VAL A 19 6.82 10.55 -5.84
C VAL A 19 6.31 9.37 -6.64
N LEU A 20 6.43 8.16 -6.07
CA LEU A 20 5.90 6.94 -6.66
C LEU A 20 4.47 6.75 -6.19
N SER A 21 3.51 6.96 -7.09
CA SER A 21 2.09 6.87 -6.77
C SER A 21 1.29 6.11 -7.80
N ASN A 22 0.22 5.48 -7.33
CA ASN A 22 -0.79 4.84 -8.17
C ASN A 22 -2.19 4.99 -7.54
N LEU A 23 -3.21 4.74 -8.35
CA LEU A 23 -4.56 4.54 -7.82
C LEU A 23 -4.65 3.11 -7.28
N VAL A 24 -5.18 2.99 -6.07
CA VAL A 24 -5.50 1.71 -5.43
C VAL A 24 -6.96 1.70 -5.03
N GLU A 25 -7.52 0.52 -4.81
CA GLU A 25 -8.87 0.35 -4.32
C GLU A 25 -8.84 -0.15 -2.88
N VAL A 26 -9.61 0.48 -2.00
CA VAL A 26 -9.73 0.10 -0.58
C VAL A 26 -11.18 -0.18 -0.24
N ALA A 27 -11.40 -1.17 0.61
CA ALA A 27 -12.69 -1.46 1.24
C ALA A 27 -12.47 -1.77 2.73
N PRO A 28 -13.51 -1.66 3.57
CA PRO A 28 -13.48 -2.21 4.92
C PRO A 28 -13.10 -3.70 4.90
N ALA A 29 -12.45 -4.18 5.96
CA ALA A 29 -12.25 -5.61 6.18
C ALA A 29 -13.59 -6.37 6.23
N TYR A 30 -13.54 -7.69 6.03
CA TYR A 30 -14.74 -8.51 6.06
C TYR A 30 -15.44 -8.43 7.43
N ASP A 31 -16.69 -7.98 7.43
CA ASP A 31 -17.57 -8.04 8.58
C ASP A 31 -18.60 -9.17 8.36
N PRO A 32 -18.64 -10.20 9.23
CA PRO A 32 -19.61 -11.27 9.15
C PRO A 32 -21.07 -10.81 9.15
N GLU A 33 -21.37 -9.64 9.73
CA GLU A 33 -22.73 -9.10 9.78
C GLU A 33 -23.14 -8.45 8.44
N SER A 34 -22.22 -7.80 7.74
CA SER A 34 -22.49 -7.14 6.46
C SER A 34 -22.16 -7.98 5.23
N GLY A 35 -21.37 -9.06 5.41
CA GLY A 35 -20.82 -9.86 4.33
C GLY A 35 -19.75 -9.14 3.50
N PHE A 36 -19.24 -9.80 2.45
CA PHE A 36 -18.30 -9.22 1.49
C PHE A 36 -19.05 -8.67 0.27
N SER A 37 -18.80 -7.42 -0.11
CA SER A 37 -19.24 -6.88 -1.40
C SER A 37 -18.13 -6.12 -2.10
N ARG A 38 -17.88 -6.49 -3.36
CA ARG A 38 -16.93 -5.80 -4.23
C ARG A 38 -17.36 -4.35 -4.54
N SER A 39 -18.64 -4.00 -4.34
CA SER A 39 -19.13 -2.63 -4.50
C SER A 39 -18.64 -1.68 -3.40
N LEU A 40 -18.03 -2.19 -2.33
CA LEU A 40 -17.49 -1.38 -1.24
C LEU A 40 -16.13 -0.77 -1.57
N PHE A 41 -15.45 -1.26 -2.61
CA PHE A 41 -14.16 -0.73 -3.00
C PHE A 41 -14.29 0.70 -3.54
N ARG A 42 -13.53 1.63 -2.96
CA ARG A 42 -13.38 3.00 -3.43
C ARG A 42 -11.93 3.24 -3.84
N LYS A 43 -11.74 4.12 -4.82
CA LYS A 43 -10.43 4.46 -5.35
C LYS A 43 -9.80 5.60 -4.56
N TYR A 44 -8.53 5.45 -4.26
CA TYR A 44 -7.72 6.41 -3.51
C TYR A 44 -6.34 6.53 -4.16
N ARG A 45 -5.64 7.64 -3.90
CA ARG A 45 -4.24 7.79 -4.31
C ARG A 45 -3.33 7.22 -3.23
N ALA A 46 -2.43 6.34 -3.63
CA ALA A 46 -1.43 5.77 -2.75
C ALA A 46 -0.02 6.24 -3.11
N VAL A 47 0.80 6.55 -2.10
CA VAL A 47 2.25 6.74 -2.21
C VAL A 47 2.98 5.50 -1.72
N TRP A 48 4.11 5.19 -2.33
CA TRP A 48 4.99 4.09 -1.93
C TRP A 48 6.19 4.64 -1.14
N ASP A 49 6.36 4.17 0.10
CA ASP A 49 7.39 4.69 1.01
C ASP A 49 8.17 3.54 1.68
N THR A 50 9.39 3.30 1.19
CA THR A 50 10.30 2.32 1.78
C THR A 50 10.85 2.72 3.15
N GLY A 51 10.70 4.00 3.53
CA GLY A 51 11.09 4.52 4.85
C GLY A 51 10.04 4.23 5.93
N ALA A 52 8.83 3.83 5.57
CA ALA A 52 7.76 3.52 6.50
C ALA A 52 7.72 2.01 6.82
N THR A 53 7.71 1.66 8.10
CA THR A 53 7.57 0.25 8.52
C THR A 53 6.17 -0.30 8.23
N HIS A 54 5.13 0.50 8.48
CA HIS A 54 3.73 0.12 8.33
C HIS A 54 3.05 0.97 7.27
N SER A 55 2.07 0.38 6.59
CA SER A 55 1.15 1.10 5.72
C SER A 55 0.20 1.96 6.54
N ALA A 56 -0.26 3.08 5.97
CA ALA A 56 -1.11 4.03 6.65
C ALA A 56 -2.24 4.55 5.75
N ILE A 57 -3.33 4.99 6.37
CA ILE A 57 -4.48 5.63 5.72
C ILE A 57 -4.76 6.97 6.37
N THR A 58 -5.25 7.94 5.62
CA THR A 58 -5.66 9.23 6.18
C THR A 58 -6.96 9.11 6.97
N SER A 59 -7.20 10.07 7.87
CA SER A 59 -8.49 10.21 8.55
C SER A 59 -9.68 10.39 7.57
N GLN A 60 -9.44 10.82 6.32
CA GLN A 60 -10.49 10.89 5.31
C GLN A 60 -10.98 9.49 4.93
N VAL A 61 -10.07 8.54 4.68
CA VAL A 61 -10.41 7.15 4.39
C VAL A 61 -11.18 6.52 5.56
N VAL A 62 -10.76 6.79 6.79
CA VAL A 62 -11.44 6.34 8.01
C VAL A 62 -12.89 6.83 8.05
N ARG A 63 -13.12 8.14 7.76
CA ARG A 63 -14.47 8.73 7.73
C ARG A 63 -15.32 8.21 6.58
N ASP A 64 -14.75 8.04 5.39
CA ASP A 64 -15.46 7.61 4.19
C ASP A 64 -16.12 6.24 4.33
N PHE A 65 -15.51 5.38 5.16
CA PHE A 65 -15.99 4.04 5.48
C PHE A 65 -16.56 3.89 6.89
N ALA A 66 -16.51 4.94 7.72
CA ALA A 66 -16.85 4.89 9.14
C ALA A 66 -16.13 3.73 9.86
N LEU A 67 -14.82 3.58 9.62
CA LEU A 67 -14.03 2.47 10.17
C LEU A 67 -13.98 2.53 11.70
N ARG A 68 -14.01 1.35 12.32
CA ARG A 68 -13.79 1.17 13.76
C ARG A 68 -12.34 0.81 13.99
N ALA A 69 -11.69 1.48 14.94
CA ALA A 69 -10.32 1.17 15.30
C ALA A 69 -10.22 -0.29 15.79
N THR A 70 -9.25 -1.01 15.27
CA THR A 70 -8.92 -2.39 15.66
C THR A 70 -7.85 -2.44 16.74
N GLY A 71 -7.06 -1.37 16.88
CA GLY A 71 -5.98 -1.29 17.85
C GLY A 71 -5.33 0.08 17.92
N MET A 72 -4.10 0.08 18.44
CA MET A 72 -3.23 1.25 18.54
C MET A 72 -1.82 0.85 18.11
N ALA A 73 -1.14 1.72 17.38
CA ALA A 73 0.27 1.60 17.03
C ALA A 73 1.06 2.82 17.51
N VAL A 74 2.33 2.59 17.84
CA VAL A 74 3.28 3.69 18.09
C VAL A 74 3.96 4.00 16.76
N VAL A 75 3.68 5.19 16.21
CA VAL A 75 4.34 5.68 15.01
C VAL A 75 5.49 6.59 15.41
N TYR A 76 6.66 6.28 14.84
CA TYR A 76 7.85 7.10 14.95
C TYR A 76 7.98 7.88 13.65
N ASP A 77 7.73 9.18 13.70
CA ASP A 77 8.12 10.08 12.62
C ASP A 77 9.54 10.61 12.88
N ALA A 78 10.12 11.31 11.91
CA ALA A 78 11.49 11.81 12.00
C ALA A 78 11.75 12.77 13.18
N THR A 79 10.69 13.28 13.81
CA THR A 79 10.72 14.37 14.80
C THR A 79 9.93 14.08 16.09
N THR A 80 8.93 13.19 16.04
CA THR A 80 8.00 12.91 17.13
C THR A 80 7.61 11.43 17.19
N THR A 81 7.03 11.04 18.32
CA THR A 81 6.47 9.70 18.54
C THR A 81 5.03 9.87 18.98
N GLN A 82 4.10 9.18 18.31
CA GLN A 82 2.68 9.33 18.54
C GLN A 82 1.98 7.97 18.61
N ASN A 83 1.01 7.86 19.50
CA ASN A 83 0.08 6.73 19.52
C ASN A 83 -1.06 7.05 18.56
N VAL A 84 -1.26 6.22 17.55
CA VAL A 84 -2.32 6.37 16.55
C VAL A 84 -3.20 5.12 16.53
N HIS A 85 -4.45 5.29 16.10
CA HIS A 85 -5.34 4.16 15.89
C HIS A 85 -4.85 3.30 14.73
N THR A 86 -5.08 1.98 14.83
CA THR A 86 -4.97 1.06 13.70
C THR A 86 -6.35 0.60 13.24
N TYR A 87 -6.44 0.24 11.98
CA TYR A 87 -7.66 -0.21 11.31
C TYR A 87 -7.36 -1.42 10.44
N SER A 88 -8.32 -2.32 10.27
CA SER A 88 -8.21 -3.39 9.28
C SER A 88 -8.98 -3.03 8.00
N VAL A 89 -8.30 -3.19 6.86
CA VAL A 89 -8.85 -2.87 5.53
C VAL A 89 -8.45 -3.92 4.50
N ASN A 90 -9.21 -4.01 3.41
CA ASN A 90 -8.82 -4.72 2.20
C ASN A 90 -8.19 -3.72 1.22
N ILE A 91 -7.03 -4.03 0.66
CA ILE A 91 -6.29 -3.21 -0.30
C ILE A 91 -6.11 -3.99 -1.60
N LEU A 92 -6.56 -3.39 -2.71
CA LEU A 92 -6.34 -3.87 -4.06
C LEU A 92 -5.41 -2.89 -4.78
N LEU A 93 -4.18 -3.33 -5.03
CA LEU A 93 -3.24 -2.61 -5.89
C LEU A 93 -3.58 -2.86 -7.37
N PRO A 94 -2.96 -2.14 -8.32
CA PRO A 94 -3.18 -2.35 -9.74
C PRO A 94 -2.98 -3.81 -10.15
N ASN A 95 -3.70 -4.23 -11.19
CA ASN A 95 -3.73 -5.61 -11.66
C ASN A 95 -4.19 -6.63 -10.59
N HIS A 96 -5.03 -6.20 -9.64
CA HIS A 96 -5.66 -7.05 -8.63
C HIS A 96 -4.67 -7.80 -7.73
N VAL A 97 -3.56 -7.16 -7.37
CA VAL A 97 -2.75 -7.64 -6.26
C VAL A 97 -3.50 -7.31 -4.96
N GLU A 98 -3.96 -8.34 -4.25
CA GLU A 98 -4.86 -8.19 -3.11
C GLU A 98 -4.19 -8.49 -1.77
N PHE A 99 -4.44 -7.59 -0.81
CA PHE A 99 -4.13 -7.74 0.60
C PHE A 99 -5.43 -7.63 1.39
N SER A 100 -5.90 -8.75 1.93
CA SER A 100 -7.15 -8.80 2.70
C SER A 100 -6.88 -8.73 4.19
N ASP A 101 -7.76 -8.05 4.94
CA ASP A 101 -7.67 -7.90 6.41
C ASP A 101 -6.30 -7.35 6.87
N TRP A 102 -5.82 -6.33 6.15
CA TRP A 102 -4.51 -5.73 6.38
C TRP A 102 -4.61 -4.62 7.41
N GLU A 103 -3.77 -4.68 8.45
CA GLU A 103 -3.68 -3.64 9.47
C GLU A 103 -2.93 -2.41 8.93
N VAL A 104 -3.54 -1.25 9.07
CA VAL A 104 -2.98 0.05 8.69
C VAL A 104 -3.08 1.04 9.83
N ALA A 105 -2.08 1.91 9.97
CA ALA A 105 -2.10 3.01 10.92
C ALA A 105 -2.88 4.22 10.38
N GLU A 106 -3.51 5.00 11.24
CA GLU A 106 -4.06 6.30 10.83
C GLU A 106 -2.97 7.37 10.81
N ALA A 107 -2.93 8.12 9.71
CA ALA A 107 -2.08 9.29 9.53
C ALA A 107 -2.93 10.57 9.54
N GLY A 108 -2.50 11.57 10.31
CA GLY A 108 -3.13 12.90 10.33
C GLY A 108 -2.97 13.69 9.01
N GLY A 109 -2.10 13.22 8.12
CA GLY A 109 -1.88 13.71 6.76
C GLY A 109 -0.75 12.92 6.11
N LEU A 110 -0.76 12.86 4.78
CA LEU A 110 0.32 12.27 3.98
C LEU A 110 0.93 13.34 3.07
N VAL A 111 2.06 13.01 2.44
CA VAL A 111 2.67 13.90 1.45
C VAL A 111 1.67 14.15 0.32
N GLY A 112 1.45 15.41 -0.04
CA GLY A 112 0.58 15.79 -1.15
C GLY A 112 -0.92 15.65 -0.86
N ASP A 113 -1.65 15.13 -1.85
CA ASP A 113 -3.09 14.84 -1.82
C ASP A 113 -3.33 13.31 -1.77
N GLU A 114 -2.38 12.59 -1.17
CA GLU A 114 -2.40 11.14 -1.07
C GLU A 114 -3.21 10.68 0.15
N ASP A 115 -3.99 9.62 -0.04
CA ASP A 115 -4.91 9.10 0.96
C ASP A 115 -4.32 7.89 1.70
N ILE A 116 -3.35 7.22 1.08
CA ILE A 116 -2.78 5.94 1.52
C ILE A 116 -1.26 5.99 1.35
N LEU A 117 -0.56 5.45 2.33
CA LEU A 117 0.87 5.15 2.28
C LEU A 117 1.05 3.63 2.28
N ILE A 118 1.75 3.10 1.28
CA ILE A 118 2.16 1.70 1.18
C ILE A 118 3.57 1.58 1.74
N GLY A 119 3.68 0.96 2.91
CA GLY A 119 4.93 0.80 3.65
C GLY A 119 5.62 -0.55 3.42
N MET A 120 6.67 -0.79 4.18
CA MET A 120 7.50 -1.99 4.12
C MET A 120 6.77 -3.27 4.52
N ASP A 121 5.72 -3.17 5.31
CA ASP A 121 4.81 -4.27 5.62
C ASP A 121 4.18 -4.89 4.36
N ILE A 122 3.80 -4.08 3.36
CA ILE A 122 3.30 -4.55 2.06
C ILE A 122 4.45 -4.73 1.07
N ILE A 123 5.35 -3.74 0.95
CA ILE A 123 6.48 -3.77 -0.01
C ILE A 123 7.34 -5.03 0.20
N GLY A 124 7.62 -5.38 1.45
CA GLY A 124 8.46 -6.53 1.81
C GLY A 124 7.83 -7.90 1.55
N THR A 125 6.55 -7.96 1.16
CA THR A 125 5.89 -9.23 0.79
C THR A 125 6.20 -9.67 -0.66
N GLY A 126 6.86 -8.80 -1.42
CA GLY A 126 7.06 -8.96 -2.85
C GLY A 126 8.35 -8.34 -3.36
N ASP A 127 8.45 -8.23 -4.68
CA ASP A 127 9.58 -7.60 -5.36
C ASP A 127 9.16 -6.22 -5.85
N PHE A 128 9.69 -5.17 -5.22
CA PHE A 128 9.50 -3.78 -5.63
C PHE A 128 10.75 -3.25 -6.31
N ALA A 129 10.60 -2.67 -7.50
CA ALA A 129 11.73 -2.10 -8.23
C ALA A 129 11.35 -0.79 -8.92
N VAL A 130 12.31 0.12 -8.99
CA VAL A 130 12.22 1.40 -9.68
C VAL A 130 13.32 1.46 -10.73
N SER A 131 12.95 1.83 -11.95
CA SER A 131 13.86 2.05 -13.07
C SER A 131 13.66 3.46 -13.62
N ASN A 132 14.77 4.13 -13.98
CA ASN A 132 14.78 5.52 -14.42
C ASN A 132 15.58 5.71 -15.72
N LYS A 133 15.46 4.79 -16.69
CA LYS A 133 16.22 4.87 -17.95
C LYS A 133 15.86 6.11 -18.78
N GLU A 134 14.57 6.29 -19.07
CA GLU A 134 14.04 7.41 -19.88
C GLU A 134 12.91 8.18 -19.17
N ARG A 135 12.28 7.51 -18.21
CA ARG A 135 11.20 7.99 -17.36
C ARG A 135 11.17 7.12 -16.11
N THR A 136 10.51 7.59 -15.07
CA THR A 136 10.29 6.76 -13.88
C THR A 136 9.31 5.65 -14.23
N VAL A 137 9.73 4.42 -13.96
CA VAL A 137 8.92 3.21 -14.04
C VAL A 137 9.09 2.49 -12.73
N PHE A 138 8.00 2.15 -12.07
CA PHE A 138 8.06 1.27 -10.91
C PHE A 138 7.15 0.06 -11.10
N THR A 139 7.54 -1.04 -10.49
CA THR A 139 6.87 -2.32 -10.62
C THR A 139 6.82 -3.01 -9.27
N PHE A 140 5.76 -3.75 -9.04
CA PHE A 140 5.62 -4.60 -7.87
C PHE A 140 5.09 -5.96 -8.28
N ARG A 141 5.65 -7.02 -7.70
CA ARG A 141 5.21 -8.41 -7.88
C ARG A 141 4.97 -9.04 -6.52
N TYR A 142 3.85 -9.75 -6.39
CA TYR A 142 3.48 -10.50 -5.20
C TYR A 142 3.06 -11.94 -5.55
N PRO A 143 3.50 -12.96 -4.80
CA PRO A 143 4.62 -12.89 -3.85
C PRO A 143 5.96 -12.70 -4.58
N SER A 144 7.05 -12.50 -3.84
CA SER A 144 8.41 -12.50 -4.41
C SER A 144 8.68 -13.79 -5.20
N GLN A 145 9.37 -13.70 -6.34
CA GLN A 145 9.71 -14.86 -7.17
C GLN A 145 11.22 -15.03 -7.40
N GLU A 146 12.00 -13.96 -7.35
CA GLU A 146 13.45 -14.02 -7.58
C GLU A 146 14.17 -12.84 -6.92
N GLU A 147 15.48 -12.97 -6.72
CA GLU A 147 16.33 -11.89 -6.22
C GLU A 147 16.63 -10.87 -7.34
N ILE A 148 16.22 -9.61 -7.15
CA ILE A 148 16.60 -8.51 -8.04
C ILE A 148 17.98 -7.99 -7.62
N SER A 149 19.01 -8.31 -8.41
CA SER A 149 20.39 -7.90 -8.17
C SER A 149 21.07 -7.38 -9.44
N PHE A 150 21.34 -6.08 -9.49
CA PHE A 150 21.98 -5.44 -10.64
C PHE A 150 23.50 -5.68 -10.72
N SER A 151 24.16 -6.02 -9.62
CA SER A 151 25.60 -6.32 -9.60
C SER A 151 25.97 -7.60 -10.35
N ARG A 152 24.96 -8.45 -10.63
CA ARG A 152 25.11 -9.71 -11.37
C ARG A 152 24.69 -9.61 -12.84
N GLN A 153 24.33 -8.41 -13.30
CA GLN A 153 23.91 -8.14 -14.68
C GLN A 153 25.08 -7.44 -15.41
N THR A 154 26.02 -8.24 -15.92
CA THR A 154 27.13 -7.78 -16.79
C THR A 154 26.84 -8.07 -18.25
#